data_AF-Q0C9I5-F1
#
_entry.id   AF-Q0C9I5-F1
#
_cell.length_a   1.000
_cell.length_b   1.000
_cell.length_c   1.000
_cell.angle_alpha   90.00
_cell.angle_beta   90.00
_cell.angle_gamma   90.00
#
_symmetry.space_group_name_H-M   'P 1'
#
loop_
_entity.id
_entity.type
_entity.pdbx_description
1 polymer ?
#
loop_
_entity_poly.entity_id
_entity_poly.type
_entity_poly.pdbx_seq_one_letter_code
_entity_poly.pdbx_strand_id
1 'polypeptide(L)'
;MREYRDYIPPEARSLDNRRWWQPIDCARDVYNYILDLCDGFQTNLPEPFFSLTQYCRLDTITVPNPYLYGADPPSSIKGGKWCRGIELECARDNGKPTSPYMAQATLHYYNGREGSILWGELAALITAMHNRAIQPDIDIQTSRSYMERGYVLKEELGNRLAFPQEKRFPVVMLSFMGPQHGRILYAFMDGEQLVLRQSRLFSFERKANAPFALFQRILLSHPIAER
;
A
#
# COMPACT_ATOMS: atom_id res chain seq x y z
N MET A 1 17.98 -2.54 12.00
CA MET A 1 16.83 -3.30 11.47
C MET A 1 16.15 -4.02 12.62
N ARG A 2 14.82 -3.97 12.73
CA ARG A 2 14.08 -4.65 13.81
C ARG A 2 14.25 -6.17 13.74
N GLU A 3 14.27 -6.85 14.87
CA GLU A 3 14.20 -8.31 14.92
C GLU A 3 12.76 -8.79 14.63
N TYR A 4 12.60 -9.72 13.68
CA TYR A 4 11.30 -10.33 13.41
C TYR A 4 10.97 -11.37 14.48
N ARG A 5 9.78 -11.26 15.05
CA ARG A 5 9.27 -12.18 16.07
C ARG A 5 8.29 -13.17 15.44
N ASP A 6 8.55 -14.45 15.67
CA ASP A 6 7.62 -15.53 15.35
C ASP A 6 6.27 -15.35 16.06
N TYR A 7 5.22 -15.88 15.45
CA TYR A 7 3.87 -15.81 15.98
C TYR A 7 3.78 -16.49 17.34
N ILE A 8 3.18 -15.77 18.29
CA ILE A 8 2.80 -16.33 19.58
C ILE A 8 1.27 -16.43 19.61
N PRO A 9 0.71 -17.65 19.68
CA PRO A 9 -0.73 -17.84 19.75
C PRO A 9 -1.28 -17.23 21.05
N PRO A 10 -2.55 -16.79 21.09
CA PRO A 10 -3.15 -16.18 22.27
C PRO A 10 -2.97 -17.05 23.52
N GLU A 11 -3.08 -18.36 23.37
CA GLU A 11 -2.93 -19.37 24.44
C GLU A 11 -1.56 -19.38 25.13
N ALA A 12 -0.53 -18.84 24.47
CA ALA A 12 0.84 -18.75 24.97
C ALA A 12 1.23 -17.34 25.44
N ARG A 13 0.34 -16.34 25.31
CA ARG A 13 0.59 -14.96 25.76
C ARG A 13 0.33 -14.79 27.25
N SER A 14 0.96 -13.82 27.90
CA SER A 14 0.59 -13.41 29.26
C SER A 14 -0.85 -12.90 29.31
N LEU A 15 -1.52 -12.99 30.47
CA LEU A 15 -2.93 -12.60 30.62
C LEU A 15 -3.21 -11.16 30.18
N ASP A 16 -2.34 -10.21 30.54
CA ASP A 16 -2.45 -8.82 30.11
C ASP A 16 -2.32 -8.69 28.58
N ASN A 17 -1.35 -9.40 27.99
CA ASN A 17 -1.16 -9.39 26.54
C ASN A 17 -2.30 -10.08 25.77
N ARG A 18 -3.07 -10.99 26.38
CA ARG A 18 -4.24 -11.61 25.74
C ARG A 18 -5.43 -10.66 25.67
N ARG A 19 -5.67 -9.86 26.72
CA ARG A 19 -6.85 -8.98 26.82
C ARG A 19 -6.88 -7.88 25.77
N TRP A 20 -5.71 -7.44 25.32
CA TRP A 20 -5.56 -6.34 24.36
C TRP A 20 -5.16 -6.80 22.96
N TRP A 21 -5.04 -8.11 22.74
CA TRP A 21 -4.60 -8.66 21.47
C TRP A 21 -5.67 -8.52 20.39
N GLN A 22 -5.28 -8.00 19.23
CA GLN A 22 -6.12 -7.99 18.04
C GLN A 22 -5.38 -8.58 16.83
N PRO A 23 -6.09 -9.20 15.87
CA PRO A 23 -5.50 -9.68 14.61
C PRO A 23 -4.63 -8.64 13.89
N ILE A 24 -5.01 -7.36 13.95
CA ILE A 24 -4.24 -6.27 13.31
C ILE A 24 -2.84 -6.11 13.90
N ASP A 25 -2.63 -6.40 15.19
CA ASP A 25 -1.32 -6.18 15.81
C ASP A 25 -0.29 -7.11 15.18
N CYS A 26 -0.72 -8.32 14.83
CA CYS A 26 0.13 -9.28 14.17
C CYS A 26 0.32 -8.95 12.67
N ALA A 27 -0.72 -8.42 12.00
CA ALA A 27 -0.58 -7.85 10.66
C ALA A 27 0.45 -6.70 10.64
N ARG A 28 0.42 -5.85 11.68
CA ARG A 28 1.32 -4.71 11.86
C ARG A 28 2.76 -5.14 12.07
N ASP A 29 3.00 -6.24 12.78
CA ASP A 29 4.35 -6.80 12.94
C ASP A 29 4.94 -7.24 11.60
N VAL A 30 4.16 -7.93 10.75
CA VAL A 30 4.59 -8.34 9.41
C VAL A 30 4.86 -7.11 8.53
N TYR A 31 3.90 -6.19 8.48
CA TYR A 31 3.98 -4.96 7.69
C TYR A 31 5.21 -4.12 8.05
N ASN A 32 5.42 -3.84 9.35
CA ASN A 32 6.57 -3.04 9.79
C ASN A 32 7.90 -3.69 9.46
N TYR A 33 7.99 -5.03 9.57
CA TYR A 33 9.22 -5.73 9.20
C TYR A 33 9.51 -5.62 7.70
N ILE A 34 8.49 -5.74 6.84
CA ILE A 34 8.66 -5.52 5.39
C ILE A 34 9.05 -4.08 5.09
N LEU A 35 8.45 -3.09 5.76
CA LEU A 35 8.89 -1.70 5.61
C LEU A 35 10.34 -1.49 6.04
N ASP A 36 10.77 -2.06 7.16
CA ASP A 36 12.18 -1.98 7.58
C ASP A 36 13.11 -2.62 6.55
N LEU A 37 12.66 -3.64 5.80
CA LEU A 37 13.42 -4.24 4.71
C LEU A 37 13.49 -3.30 3.48
N CYS A 38 12.42 -2.57 3.17
CA CYS A 38 12.37 -1.64 2.04
C CYS A 38 13.07 -0.30 2.33
N ASP A 39 12.78 0.29 3.49
CA ASP A 39 13.11 1.67 3.87
C ASP A 39 14.14 1.78 5.00
N GLY A 40 14.55 0.67 5.61
CA GLY A 40 15.67 0.69 6.54
C GLY A 40 16.95 1.11 5.84
N PHE A 41 17.77 1.92 6.52
CA PHE A 41 19.05 2.40 5.99
C PHE A 41 19.92 1.22 5.51
N GLN A 42 20.21 1.17 4.21
CA GLN A 42 21.02 0.12 3.59
C GLN A 42 22.40 0.68 3.26
N THR A 43 23.45 0.17 3.91
CA THR A 43 24.84 0.61 3.67
C THR A 43 25.43 0.12 2.34
N ASN A 44 24.74 -0.81 1.67
CA ASN A 44 25.28 -1.51 0.49
C ASN A 44 24.62 -1.05 -0.83
N LEU A 45 23.81 0.02 -0.79
CA LEU A 45 23.25 0.60 -2.01
C LEU A 45 24.24 1.58 -2.63
N PRO A 46 24.25 1.73 -3.96
CA PRO A 46 25.05 2.77 -4.61
C PRO A 46 24.54 4.15 -4.19
N GLU A 47 25.47 5.08 -3.97
CA GLU A 47 25.14 6.49 -3.76
C GLU A 47 24.32 7.04 -4.95
N PRO A 48 23.31 7.91 -4.72
CA PRO A 48 22.95 8.55 -3.45
C PRO A 48 21.78 7.86 -2.72
N PHE A 49 21.54 6.57 -2.94
CA PHE A 49 20.34 5.90 -2.44
C PHE A 49 20.53 5.33 -1.02
N PHE A 50 19.60 5.64 -0.12
CA PHE A 50 19.65 5.19 1.28
C PHE A 50 18.63 4.10 1.60
N SER A 51 17.65 3.90 0.72
CA SER A 51 16.66 2.83 0.81
C SER A 51 16.40 2.12 -0.52
N LEU A 52 15.84 0.92 -0.47
CA LEU A 52 15.46 0.19 -1.67
C LEU A 52 14.30 0.88 -2.39
N THR A 53 13.39 1.54 -1.67
CA THR A 53 12.33 2.35 -2.28
C THR A 53 12.92 3.45 -3.16
N GLN A 54 13.91 4.19 -2.65
CA GLN A 54 14.64 5.22 -3.42
C GLN A 54 15.42 4.61 -4.58
N TYR A 55 16.15 3.51 -4.34
CA TYR A 55 16.92 2.81 -5.37
C TYR A 55 16.03 2.32 -6.51
N CYS A 56 14.83 1.83 -6.19
CA CYS A 56 13.83 1.41 -7.14
C CYS A 56 13.12 2.59 -7.82
N ARG A 57 13.37 3.85 -7.46
CA ARG A 57 12.68 5.04 -8.00
C ARG A 57 11.18 5.01 -7.77
N LEU A 58 10.78 4.70 -6.54
CA LEU A 58 9.41 4.84 -6.08
C LEU A 58 9.32 6.00 -5.09
N ASP A 59 8.23 6.75 -5.18
CA ASP A 59 7.89 7.82 -4.24
C ASP A 59 6.77 7.35 -3.31
N THR A 60 6.91 7.66 -2.03
CA THR A 60 5.83 7.46 -1.06
C THR A 60 4.76 8.51 -1.26
N ILE A 61 3.52 8.08 -1.37
CA ILE A 61 2.35 8.95 -1.43
C ILE A 61 2.02 9.39 -0.01
N THR A 62 2.35 10.64 0.32
CA THR A 62 2.00 11.28 1.60
C THR A 62 1.35 12.62 1.38
N VAL A 63 0.64 13.14 2.39
CA VAL A 63 0.17 14.52 2.35
C VAL A 63 1.39 15.45 2.14
N PRO A 64 1.34 16.41 1.22
CA PRO A 64 0.17 16.89 0.48
C PRO A 64 0.12 16.44 -0.99
N ASN A 65 0.04 15.12 -1.26
CA ASN A 65 -0.09 14.57 -2.61
C ASN A 65 -1.53 14.70 -3.17
N PRO A 66 -1.73 15.25 -4.39
CA PRO A 66 -3.05 15.38 -5.02
C PRO A 66 -3.83 14.08 -5.19
N TYR A 67 -3.15 12.93 -5.26
CA TYR A 67 -3.81 11.62 -5.25
C TYR A 67 -4.69 11.43 -4.00
N LEU A 68 -4.27 11.96 -2.85
CA LEU A 68 -5.00 11.84 -1.58
C LEU A 68 -6.22 12.77 -1.48
N TYR A 69 -6.50 13.56 -2.52
CA TYR A 69 -7.69 14.41 -2.56
C TYR A 69 -8.99 13.63 -2.75
N GLY A 70 -8.91 12.41 -3.28
CA GLY A 70 -10.09 11.60 -3.56
C GLY A 70 -10.82 11.12 -2.29
N ALA A 71 -11.71 10.15 -2.46
CA ALA A 71 -12.48 9.64 -1.34
C ALA A 71 -11.58 8.80 -0.42
N ASP A 72 -11.61 9.09 0.87
CA ASP A 72 -11.16 8.16 1.90
C ASP A 72 -12.34 7.28 2.28
N PRO A 73 -12.33 5.97 1.96
CA PRO A 73 -13.34 5.07 2.45
C PRO A 73 -13.21 5.04 3.98
N PRO A 74 -14.33 5.02 4.72
CA PRO A 74 -14.26 4.90 6.17
C PRO A 74 -13.49 3.62 6.51
N SER A 75 -12.39 3.79 7.25
CA SER A 75 -11.55 2.69 7.75
C SER A 75 -12.28 1.77 8.74
N SER A 76 -13.55 2.07 9.05
CA SER A 76 -14.44 1.27 9.86
C SER A 76 -15.91 1.41 9.42
N ILE A 77 -16.43 0.35 8.77
CA ILE A 77 -17.87 0.04 8.69
C ILE A 77 -18.07 -1.30 9.44
N LYS A 78 -19.28 -1.61 9.93
CA LYS A 78 -19.60 -2.92 10.54
C LYS A 78 -19.08 -4.06 9.64
N GLY A 79 -18.09 -4.82 10.12
CA GLY A 79 -17.48 -5.96 9.41
C GLY A 79 -16.26 -5.63 8.53
N GLY A 80 -15.83 -4.36 8.46
CA GLY A 80 -14.84 -3.89 7.49
C GLY A 80 -13.78 -2.96 8.06
N LYS A 81 -13.31 -3.20 9.30
CA LYS A 81 -12.22 -2.40 9.89
C LYS A 81 -10.86 -2.75 9.28
N TRP A 82 -10.14 -1.76 8.79
CA TRP A 82 -8.79 -1.89 8.21
C TRP A 82 -7.99 -0.59 8.37
N CYS A 83 -6.69 -0.62 8.10
CA CYS A 83 -5.81 0.54 8.09
C CYS A 83 -5.01 0.60 6.77
N ARG A 84 -4.83 1.81 6.24
CA ARG A 84 -3.85 2.07 5.18
C ARG A 84 -2.44 1.86 5.74
N GLY A 85 -1.61 1.18 4.96
CA GLY A 85 -0.17 1.16 5.12
C GLY A 85 0.49 2.14 4.15
N ILE A 86 1.68 1.78 3.67
CA ILE A 86 2.40 2.54 2.67
C ILE A 86 1.66 2.54 1.34
N GLU A 87 1.67 3.66 0.64
CA GLU A 87 1.25 3.81 -0.75
C GLU A 87 2.45 4.34 -1.53
N LEU A 88 2.76 3.70 -2.65
CA LEU A 88 3.91 3.99 -3.50
C LEU A 88 3.45 4.26 -4.93
N GLU A 89 4.06 5.25 -5.56
CA GLU A 89 3.96 5.50 -6.99
C GLU A 89 5.34 5.51 -7.64
N CYS A 90 5.39 5.35 -8.97
CA CYS A 90 6.61 5.57 -9.72
C CYS A 90 7.11 7.01 -9.50
N ALA A 91 8.43 7.18 -9.44
CA ALA A 91 9.05 8.47 -9.20
C ALA A 91 8.45 9.55 -10.12
N ARG A 92 8.10 10.67 -9.51
CA ARG A 92 7.51 11.81 -10.19
C ARG A 92 8.55 12.51 -11.04
N ASP A 93 8.13 12.99 -12.21
CA ASP A 93 8.95 13.88 -13.04
C ASP A 93 8.44 15.31 -12.88
N ASN A 94 9.28 16.20 -12.35
CA ASN A 94 8.93 17.59 -12.07
C ASN A 94 7.60 17.73 -11.29
N GLY A 95 7.42 16.90 -10.26
CA GLY A 95 6.21 16.92 -9.42
C GLY A 95 4.96 16.38 -10.12
N LYS A 96 5.09 15.74 -11.28
CA LYS A 96 3.99 15.08 -11.98
C LYS A 96 4.10 13.56 -11.87
N PRO A 97 2.97 12.86 -11.66
CA PRO A 97 3.00 11.40 -11.62
C PRO A 97 3.29 10.86 -13.03
N THR A 98 4.20 9.89 -13.12
CA THR A 98 4.69 9.35 -14.40
C THR A 98 3.94 8.10 -14.86
N SER A 99 3.20 7.47 -13.95
CA SER A 99 2.49 6.22 -14.18
C SER A 99 1.18 6.17 -13.39
N PRO A 100 0.11 5.60 -13.96
CA PRO A 100 -1.14 5.35 -13.23
C PRO A 100 -1.04 4.13 -12.31
N TYR A 101 0.03 3.35 -12.40
CA TYR A 101 0.27 2.23 -11.50
C TYR A 101 0.52 2.69 -10.08
N MET A 102 -0.04 1.95 -9.12
CA MET A 102 0.33 2.09 -7.72
C MET A 102 0.60 0.76 -7.04
N ALA A 103 1.47 0.80 -6.03
CA ALA A 103 1.59 -0.25 -5.03
C ALA A 103 1.11 0.26 -3.67
N GLN A 104 0.37 -0.55 -2.92
CA GLN A 104 -0.07 -0.19 -1.57
C GLN A 104 0.04 -1.37 -0.60
N ALA A 105 0.03 -1.08 0.69
CA ALA A 105 -0.14 -2.05 1.74
C ALA A 105 -1.39 -1.74 2.57
N THR A 106 -2.08 -2.77 3.04
CA THR A 106 -3.23 -2.64 3.94
C THR A 106 -3.12 -3.62 5.11
N LEU A 107 -3.65 -3.20 6.26
CA LEU A 107 -3.67 -4.00 7.48
C LEU A 107 -5.11 -4.24 7.91
N HIS A 108 -5.47 -5.48 8.20
CA HIS A 108 -6.86 -5.87 8.47
C HIS A 108 -7.04 -6.37 9.89
N TYR A 109 -8.20 -6.07 10.49
CA TYR A 109 -8.58 -6.52 11.84
C TYR A 109 -9.15 -7.93 11.88
N TYR A 110 -9.21 -8.63 10.74
CA TYR A 110 -9.81 -9.95 10.59
C TYR A 110 -8.79 -10.94 10.04
N ASN A 111 -9.05 -12.23 10.22
CA ASN A 111 -8.23 -13.27 9.62
C ASN A 111 -8.61 -13.50 8.15
N GLY A 112 -7.62 -13.72 7.31
CA GLY A 112 -7.84 -14.12 5.91
C GLY A 112 -8.35 -15.53 5.77
N ARG A 113 -8.99 -15.81 4.64
CA ARG A 113 -9.32 -17.16 4.19
C ARG A 113 -9.08 -17.28 2.70
N GLU A 114 -8.58 -18.45 2.29
CA GLU A 114 -8.46 -18.79 0.88
C GLU A 114 -9.81 -18.71 0.16
N GLY A 115 -9.78 -18.31 -1.11
CA GLY A 115 -10.99 -18.17 -1.93
C GLY A 115 -11.97 -17.07 -1.50
N SER A 116 -11.57 -16.18 -0.58
CA SER A 116 -12.40 -15.05 -0.15
C SER A 116 -11.61 -13.73 -0.12
N ILE A 117 -12.31 -12.61 -0.27
CA ILE A 117 -11.75 -11.26 -0.10
C ILE A 117 -12.42 -10.57 1.08
N LEU A 118 -11.65 -9.85 1.89
CA LEU A 118 -12.14 -9.01 2.97
C LEU A 118 -12.72 -7.73 2.38
N TRP A 119 -13.78 -7.19 2.99
CA TRP A 119 -14.33 -5.90 2.58
C TRP A 119 -13.28 -4.80 2.56
N GLY A 120 -12.40 -4.75 3.57
CA GLY A 120 -11.32 -3.76 3.61
C GLY A 120 -10.34 -3.87 2.45
N GLU A 121 -10.14 -5.05 1.89
CA GLU A 121 -9.28 -5.24 0.72
C GLU A 121 -9.95 -4.70 -0.54
N LEU A 122 -11.21 -5.07 -0.76
CA LEU A 122 -11.95 -4.60 -1.92
C LEU A 122 -12.13 -3.07 -1.88
N ALA A 123 -12.50 -2.53 -0.71
CA ALA A 123 -12.67 -1.10 -0.52
C ALA A 123 -11.35 -0.34 -0.77
N ALA A 124 -10.23 -0.81 -0.24
CA ALA A 124 -8.93 -0.16 -0.45
C ALA A 124 -8.48 -0.18 -1.92
N LEU A 125 -8.73 -1.27 -2.64
CA LEU A 125 -8.43 -1.36 -4.08
C LEU A 125 -9.27 -0.38 -4.90
N ILE A 126 -10.59 -0.41 -4.70
CA ILE A 126 -11.51 0.48 -5.43
C ILE A 126 -11.18 1.94 -5.14
N THR A 127 -10.91 2.28 -3.88
CA THR A 127 -10.48 3.62 -3.49
C THR A 127 -9.21 4.05 -4.20
N ALA A 128 -8.18 3.19 -4.21
CA ALA A 128 -6.92 3.51 -4.85
C ALA A 128 -7.11 3.76 -6.35
N MET A 129 -7.87 2.90 -7.02
CA MET A 129 -8.20 3.04 -8.44
C MET A 129 -9.00 4.32 -8.71
N HIS A 130 -10.02 4.59 -7.90
CA HIS A 130 -10.85 5.79 -8.02
C HIS A 130 -10.03 7.06 -7.82
N ASN A 131 -9.23 7.13 -6.75
CA ASN A 131 -8.43 8.30 -6.42
C ASN A 131 -7.37 8.59 -7.49
N ARG A 132 -6.77 7.54 -8.08
CA ARG A 132 -5.87 7.68 -9.23
C ARG A 132 -6.60 8.14 -10.49
N ALA A 133 -7.82 7.66 -10.72
CA ALA A 133 -8.63 8.04 -11.88
C ALA A 133 -9.09 9.51 -11.85
N ILE A 134 -9.41 10.03 -10.65
CA ILE A 134 -9.82 11.42 -10.46
C ILE A 134 -8.67 12.35 -10.05
N GLN A 135 -7.43 11.86 -10.01
CA GLN A 135 -6.28 12.62 -9.56
C GLN A 135 -6.09 13.88 -10.42
N PRO A 136 -6.08 15.09 -9.80
CA PRO A 136 -5.84 16.32 -10.55
C PRO A 136 -4.41 16.41 -11.11
N ASP A 137 -4.27 16.94 -12.33
CA ASP A 137 -3.01 17.38 -12.92
C ASP A 137 -2.67 18.76 -12.35
N ILE A 138 -1.60 18.83 -11.57
CA ILE A 138 -1.09 20.09 -11.00
C ILE A 138 0.29 20.41 -11.58
N ASP A 139 0.59 21.69 -11.72
CA ASP A 139 1.93 22.14 -12.09
C ASP A 139 2.90 22.09 -10.89
N ILE A 140 4.19 22.23 -11.20
CA ILE A 140 5.27 22.17 -10.22
C ILE A 140 5.22 23.29 -9.17
N GLN A 141 4.72 24.48 -9.52
CA GLN A 141 4.63 25.59 -8.57
C GLN A 141 3.53 25.32 -7.55
N THR A 142 2.37 24.88 -8.02
CA THR A 142 1.26 24.43 -7.18
C THR A 142 1.71 23.27 -6.27
N SER A 143 2.40 22.27 -6.84
CA SER A 143 2.93 21.14 -6.06
C SER A 143 3.93 21.56 -4.98
N ARG A 144 4.83 22.51 -5.27
CA ARG A 144 5.77 23.06 -4.28
C ARG A 144 5.04 23.83 -3.19
N SER A 145 4.09 24.66 -3.58
CA SER A 145 3.27 25.43 -2.64
C SER A 145 2.48 24.53 -1.69
N TYR A 146 1.97 23.39 -2.15
CA TYR A 146 1.37 22.39 -1.27
C TYR A 146 2.37 21.82 -0.28
N MET A 147 3.56 21.40 -0.75
CA MET A 147 4.60 20.85 0.13
C MET A 147 5.02 21.86 1.21
N GLU A 148 5.14 23.14 0.88
CA GLU A 148 5.47 24.20 1.84
C GLU A 148 4.36 24.43 2.87
N ARG A 149 3.08 24.37 2.45
CA ARG A 149 1.92 24.58 3.34
C ARG A 149 1.55 23.34 4.17
N GLY A 150 1.86 22.14 3.68
CA GLY A 150 1.49 20.87 4.28
C GLY A 150 0.03 20.44 4.07
N TYR A 151 -0.73 21.13 3.21
CA TYR A 151 -2.12 20.77 2.87
C TYR A 151 -2.46 21.18 1.43
N VAL A 152 -3.54 20.60 0.89
CA VAL A 152 -4.08 20.86 -0.44
C VAL A 152 -5.34 21.71 -0.33
N LEU A 153 -5.43 22.80 -1.12
CA LEU A 153 -6.64 23.60 -1.24
C LEU A 153 -7.47 23.14 -2.44
N LYS A 154 -8.73 22.81 -2.19
CA LYS A 154 -9.65 22.28 -3.21
C LYS A 154 -9.85 23.26 -4.37
N GLU A 155 -9.84 24.55 -4.07
CA GLU A 155 -10.07 25.65 -5.02
C GLU A 155 -8.91 25.79 -6.01
N GLU A 156 -7.72 25.31 -5.63
CA GLU A 156 -6.51 25.30 -6.47
C GLU A 156 -6.40 24.02 -7.30
N LEU A 157 -7.27 23.02 -7.06
CA LEU A 157 -7.32 21.83 -7.88
C LEU A 157 -8.07 22.14 -9.17
N GLY A 158 -7.35 22.08 -10.29
CA GLY A 158 -7.96 22.17 -11.60
C GLY A 158 -8.82 20.94 -11.94
N ASN A 159 -9.63 21.06 -12.99
CA ASN A 159 -10.46 19.97 -13.50
C ASN A 159 -9.72 19.01 -14.45
N ARG A 160 -8.44 19.27 -14.72
CA ARG A 160 -7.61 18.41 -15.58
C ARG A 160 -7.18 17.19 -14.78
N LEU A 161 -7.34 16.00 -15.36
CA LEU A 161 -6.88 14.76 -14.77
C LEU A 161 -5.41 14.52 -15.10
N ALA A 162 -4.68 13.90 -14.18
CA ALA A 162 -3.30 13.46 -14.39
C ALA A 162 -3.19 12.37 -15.46
N PHE A 163 -4.22 11.52 -15.58
CA PHE A 163 -4.25 10.38 -16.50
C PHE A 163 -5.55 10.32 -17.34
N PRO A 164 -5.84 11.33 -18.18
CA PRO A 164 -7.15 11.46 -18.83
C PRO A 164 -7.42 10.39 -19.90
N GLN A 165 -6.39 9.70 -20.38
CA GLN A 165 -6.49 8.64 -21.37
C GLN A 165 -6.38 7.23 -20.76
N GLU A 166 -6.01 7.14 -19.48
CA GLU A 166 -5.93 5.85 -18.80
C GLU A 166 -7.34 5.35 -18.47
N LYS A 167 -7.55 4.06 -18.61
CA LYS A 167 -8.83 3.40 -18.34
C LYS A 167 -8.71 2.24 -17.36
N ARG A 168 -7.50 1.73 -17.11
CA ARG A 168 -7.23 0.50 -16.35
C ARG A 168 -6.89 0.77 -14.89
N PHE A 169 -6.12 1.82 -14.60
CA PHE A 169 -5.69 2.21 -13.24
C PHE A 169 -5.19 1.04 -12.39
N PRO A 170 -4.06 0.40 -12.77
CA PRO A 170 -3.60 -0.82 -12.12
C PRO A 170 -3.08 -0.57 -10.71
N VAL A 171 -3.50 -1.42 -9.76
CA VAL A 171 -3.09 -1.35 -8.37
C VAL A 171 -2.61 -2.73 -7.91
N VAL A 172 -1.40 -2.80 -7.37
CA VAL A 172 -0.96 -3.95 -6.58
C VAL A 172 -1.12 -3.63 -5.09
N MET A 173 -1.61 -4.59 -4.32
CA MET A 173 -1.80 -4.44 -2.89
C MET A 173 -1.23 -5.62 -2.12
N LEU A 174 -0.39 -5.32 -1.14
CA LEU A 174 -0.01 -6.25 -0.08
C LEU A 174 -1.02 -6.15 1.05
N SER A 175 -1.81 -7.19 1.23
CA SER A 175 -2.81 -7.23 2.28
C SER A 175 -2.30 -8.07 3.45
N PHE A 176 -2.19 -7.47 4.64
CA PHE A 176 -1.73 -8.11 5.87
C PHE A 176 -2.86 -8.31 6.86
N MET A 177 -2.92 -9.47 7.49
CA MET A 177 -4.04 -9.89 8.32
C MET A 177 -3.61 -10.88 9.41
N GLY A 178 -4.49 -11.05 10.38
CA GLY A 178 -4.26 -12.00 11.46
C GLY A 178 -4.27 -13.46 10.99
N PRO A 179 -3.63 -14.40 11.72
CA PRO A 179 -2.65 -14.21 12.79
C PRO A 179 -1.36 -13.55 12.26
N GLN A 180 -0.45 -14.19 11.55
CA GLN A 180 0.58 -13.47 10.78
C GLN A 180 0.53 -13.93 9.34
N HIS A 181 -0.42 -13.39 8.59
CA HIS A 181 -0.64 -13.77 7.20
C HIS A 181 -0.63 -12.55 6.28
N GLY A 182 -0.37 -12.80 5.01
CA GLY A 182 -0.59 -11.81 3.98
C GLY A 182 -0.83 -12.42 2.62
N ARG A 183 -1.34 -11.62 1.69
CA ARG A 183 -1.53 -12.00 0.29
C ARG A 183 -1.31 -10.81 -0.62
N ILE A 184 -1.10 -11.12 -1.89
CA ILE A 184 -0.93 -10.15 -2.96
C ILE A 184 -2.23 -10.10 -3.75
N LEU A 185 -2.74 -8.89 -3.94
CA LEU A 185 -3.89 -8.60 -4.77
C LEU A 185 -3.44 -7.69 -5.90
N TYR A 186 -3.93 -7.94 -7.12
CA TYR A 186 -3.74 -7.05 -8.27
C TYR A 186 -5.10 -6.74 -8.86
N ALA A 187 -5.41 -5.46 -9.03
CA ALA A 187 -6.68 -5.01 -9.56
C ALA A 187 -6.47 -3.99 -10.68
N PHE A 188 -7.35 -4.04 -11.68
CA PHE A 188 -7.43 -3.07 -12.76
C PHE A 188 -8.81 -3.16 -13.44
N MET A 189 -9.16 -2.14 -14.20
CA MET A 189 -10.36 -2.15 -15.06
C MET A 189 -10.05 -2.74 -16.43
N ASP A 190 -10.89 -3.65 -16.90
CA ASP A 190 -10.94 -4.13 -18.28
C ASP A 190 -12.28 -3.75 -18.90
N GLY A 191 -12.30 -2.59 -19.58
CA GLY A 191 -13.54 -1.94 -19.97
C GLY A 191 -14.37 -1.57 -18.74
N GLU A 192 -15.57 -2.13 -18.63
CA GLU A 192 -16.48 -1.92 -17.49
C GLU A 192 -16.31 -2.95 -16.37
N GLN A 193 -15.40 -3.91 -16.53
CA GLN A 193 -15.20 -5.00 -15.57
C GLN A 193 -14.02 -4.70 -14.65
N LEU A 194 -14.23 -4.84 -13.34
CA LEU A 194 -13.13 -4.89 -12.39
C LEU A 194 -12.51 -6.28 -12.43
N VAL A 195 -11.26 -6.36 -12.90
CA VAL A 195 -10.47 -7.60 -12.84
C VAL A 195 -9.69 -7.60 -11.53
N LEU A 196 -9.92 -8.62 -10.71
CA LEU A 196 -9.19 -8.85 -9.46
C LEU A 196 -8.45 -10.18 -9.54
N ARG A 197 -7.13 -10.14 -9.35
CA ARG A 197 -6.27 -11.31 -9.22
C ARG A 197 -5.80 -11.43 -7.79
N GLN A 198 -5.90 -12.63 -7.24
CA GLN A 198 -5.56 -12.92 -5.86
C GLN A 198 -4.55 -14.06 -5.80
N SER A 199 -3.48 -13.87 -5.04
CA SER A 199 -2.57 -14.96 -4.68
C SER A 199 -3.16 -15.87 -3.61
N ARG A 200 -2.54 -17.02 -3.38
CA ARG A 200 -2.73 -17.75 -2.11
C ARG A 200 -2.43 -16.86 -0.90
N LEU A 201 -2.95 -17.25 0.25
CA LEU A 201 -2.60 -16.72 1.55
C LEU A 201 -1.24 -17.27 1.99
N PHE A 202 -0.31 -16.38 2.27
CA PHE A 202 1.03 -16.72 2.74
C PHE A 202 1.10 -16.60 4.27
N SER A 203 1.76 -17.57 4.90
CA SER A 203 2.08 -17.50 6.33
C SER A 203 3.40 -16.78 6.55
N PHE A 204 3.40 -15.90 7.55
CA PHE A 204 4.56 -15.22 8.10
C PHE A 204 4.81 -15.64 9.56
N GLU A 205 4.04 -16.58 10.09
CA GLU A 205 4.12 -16.97 11.51
C GLU A 205 5.50 -17.45 11.96
N ARG A 206 6.32 -17.92 11.02
CA ARG A 206 7.70 -18.35 11.26
C ARG A 206 8.64 -17.60 10.34
N LYS A 207 9.61 -16.88 10.91
CA LYS A 207 10.62 -16.13 10.15
C LYS A 207 11.30 -16.97 9.07
N ALA A 208 11.62 -18.22 9.41
CA ALA A 208 12.36 -19.14 8.54
C ALA A 208 11.65 -19.44 7.22
N ASN A 209 10.31 -19.39 7.20
CA ASN A 209 9.49 -19.76 6.04
C ASN A 209 8.72 -18.57 5.46
N ALA A 210 8.82 -17.40 6.08
CA ALA A 210 8.10 -16.20 5.71
C ALA A 210 8.60 -15.64 4.36
N PRO A 211 7.71 -15.36 3.39
CA PRO A 211 8.12 -14.96 2.03
C PRO A 211 8.44 -13.46 1.93
N PHE A 212 9.27 -12.93 2.83
CA PHE A 212 9.60 -11.50 2.87
C PHE A 212 10.15 -10.98 1.54
N ALA A 213 11.08 -11.71 0.93
CA ALA A 213 11.69 -11.32 -0.35
C ALA A 213 10.66 -11.21 -1.49
N LEU A 214 9.63 -12.07 -1.49
CA LEU A 214 8.56 -11.98 -2.49
C LEU A 214 7.76 -10.70 -2.29
N PHE A 215 7.29 -10.44 -1.06
CA PHE A 215 6.46 -9.27 -0.77
C PHE A 215 7.22 -7.97 -1.00
N GLN A 216 8.49 -7.90 -0.57
CA GLN A 216 9.36 -6.77 -0.84
C GLN A 216 9.51 -6.51 -2.35
N ARG A 217 9.84 -7.54 -3.14
CA ARG A 217 10.00 -7.39 -4.59
C ARG A 217 8.72 -6.94 -5.29
N ILE A 218 7.56 -7.41 -4.84
CA ILE A 218 6.27 -7.02 -5.39
C ILE A 218 5.95 -5.57 -5.03
N LEU A 219 6.13 -5.18 -3.76
CA LEU A 219 5.91 -3.79 -3.31
C LEU A 219 6.79 -2.80 -4.08
N LEU A 220 8.04 -3.19 -4.34
CA LEU A 220 9.03 -2.35 -5.02
C LEU A 220 9.06 -2.53 -6.55
N SER A 221 8.09 -3.25 -7.11
CA SER A 221 8.05 -3.54 -8.55
C SER A 221 7.55 -2.35 -9.36
N HIS A 222 8.03 -2.27 -10.60
CA HIS A 222 7.51 -1.37 -11.62
C HIS A 222 6.52 -2.10 -12.53
N PRO A 223 5.53 -1.38 -13.07
CA PRO A 223 4.68 -1.94 -14.10
C PRO A 223 5.54 -2.24 -15.33
N ILE A 224 5.35 -3.43 -15.90
CA ILE A 224 5.84 -3.75 -17.23
C ILE A 224 4.67 -3.49 -18.19
N ALA A 225 4.94 -3.00 -19.39
CA ALA A 225 3.91 -2.84 -20.41
C ALA A 225 3.12 -4.16 -20.54
N GLU A 226 1.80 -4.08 -20.33
CA GLU A 226 0.92 -5.24 -20.52
C GLU A 226 0.89 -5.58 -22.02
N ARG A 227 1.15 -6.84 -22.35
CA ARG A 227 1.07 -7.37 -23.72
C ARG A 227 -0.34 -7.84 -24.01
#